data_AF-A0A6H1TWL3-F1
#
_entry.id   AF-A0A6H1TWL3-F1
#
_cell.length_a   1.000
_cell.length_b   1.000
_cell.length_c   1.000
_cell.angle_alpha   90.00
_cell.angle_beta   90.00
_cell.angle_gamma   90.00
#
_symmetry.space_group_name_H-M   'P 1'
#
loop_
_entity.id
_entity.type
_entity.pdbx_description
1 polymer ?
#
loop_
_entity_poly.entity_id
_entity_poly.type
_entity_poly.pdbx_seq_one_letter_code
_entity_poly.pdbx_strand_id
1 'polypeptide(L)'
;MGQLDNRPENSETPDRQDMDRLVSAMTQEIREIQHNLLVQLTQDMARLEAEKNRLRSEIDQLQGQQQRLRSQQYQAVGRQQIVQQQQWTKHLAQVMASQLQEELSDRLKHLAASPTPQPLPGTASTASTHAPSPPPSSYNDNAYRLLASLDTTLNTTFKTLQQELSSYQSSLSQQLNRMHSLQQQGEAVLETLVERLIAQLQEDAGQVHTTAEIISQGQRAIPGESAPSTGERPEGDRPSPAQTAQRATDRPAPQPAPPPAPSADGGKFLTGIILISISSLVISIQNIITRVILSLQPVIFFGEMGGIIGPGPGNSLLILAMRMLLVVPGMAIVGSILYPNTFRDLRQLANPEKRGSVWIPVLSGVCLFLSQFFIYFALGNIATGVAIAIFFVFPTVTILLSWLIFGSRPSFILALAAATIYIGCFLTLPPIAFQGGGSNNILLGASTALASGVTFAGYVILTQLSAKKLKLHPAPFSVLNFSVILVFSVVFLRLFPAQTDGVNWFHLWFGTVLLALTTLVGYALNNFGIPMIGAAFASVISASGPALTSLLAVAIISESLALNQWLGVIIVTLWVIGISVDNLTRQKQARMAAANQNSRN
;
A
#
# COMPACT_ATOMS: atom_id res chain seq x y z
N MET A 1 78.15 42.27 51.11
CA MET A 1 78.32 42.70 49.70
C MET A 1 76.94 42.68 49.03
N GLY A 2 76.56 43.77 48.36
CA GLY A 2 75.56 43.77 47.28
C GLY A 2 74.09 43.89 47.67
N GLN A 3 73.51 45.03 47.32
CA GLN A 3 72.13 45.51 47.50
C GLN A 3 71.03 44.66 46.84
N LEU A 4 69.90 44.54 47.52
CA LEU A 4 68.51 44.35 47.05
C LEU A 4 67.63 44.78 48.23
N ASP A 5 66.48 45.42 48.12
CA ASP A 5 65.85 46.27 47.13
C ASP A 5 64.80 47.01 47.98
N ASN A 6 64.73 48.33 47.85
CA ASN A 6 63.95 49.19 48.74
C ASN A 6 62.56 49.36 48.12
N ARG A 7 61.53 48.90 48.82
CA ARG A 7 60.12 49.25 48.56
C ARG A 7 59.96 50.78 48.70
N PRO A 8 58.92 51.41 48.10
CA PRO A 8 57.65 51.43 48.82
C PRO A 8 56.38 51.41 47.97
N GLU A 9 55.28 51.08 48.65
CA GLU A 9 53.90 51.29 48.26
C GLU A 9 53.64 52.72 47.75
N ASN A 10 52.82 52.84 46.70
CA ASN A 10 52.15 54.10 46.41
C ASN A 10 50.71 53.81 45.95
N SER A 11 49.77 54.23 46.80
CA SER A 11 48.37 54.46 46.52
C SER A 11 48.23 55.81 45.83
N GLU A 12 47.70 55.89 44.60
CA GLU A 12 47.21 57.15 44.02
C GLU A 12 46.30 56.90 42.81
N THR A 13 45.32 57.78 42.67
CA THR A 13 44.14 57.82 41.79
C THR A 13 44.38 57.52 40.30
N PRO A 14 43.40 56.94 39.57
CA PRO A 14 43.54 56.73 38.13
C PRO A 14 43.67 58.08 37.43
N ASP A 15 44.79 58.26 36.73
CA ASP A 15 45.19 59.51 36.09
C ASP A 15 44.21 59.88 34.97
N ARG A 16 43.79 61.14 34.91
CA ARG A 16 42.84 61.64 33.89
C ARG A 16 43.34 61.41 32.47
N GLN A 17 44.66 61.42 32.29
CA GLN A 17 45.31 61.18 31.00
C GLN A 17 45.19 59.72 30.52
N ASP A 18 45.15 58.75 31.44
CA ASP A 18 44.93 57.34 31.10
C ASP A 18 43.46 57.06 30.77
N MET A 19 42.53 57.72 31.46
CA MET A 19 41.09 57.71 31.12
C MET A 19 40.82 58.32 29.74
N ASP A 20 41.43 59.47 29.41
CA ASP A 20 41.26 60.10 28.08
C ASP A 20 41.90 59.26 26.96
N ARG A 21 43.00 58.55 27.24
CA ARG A 21 43.60 57.58 26.31
C ARG A 21 42.73 56.35 26.10
N LEU A 22 42.08 55.86 27.15
CA LEU A 22 41.20 54.70 27.08
C LEU A 22 39.87 55.05 26.37
N VAL A 23 39.33 56.24 26.60
CA VAL A 23 38.14 56.75 25.88
C VAL A 23 38.45 56.99 24.41
N SER A 24 39.61 57.58 24.07
CA SER A 24 39.99 57.79 22.67
C SER A 24 40.28 56.47 21.95
N ALA A 25 40.94 55.50 22.60
CA ALA A 25 41.13 54.16 22.05
C ALA A 25 39.81 53.42 21.81
N MET A 26 38.90 53.46 22.79
CA MET A 26 37.58 52.80 22.68
C MET A 26 36.69 53.48 21.63
N THR A 27 36.78 54.81 21.49
CA THR A 27 36.09 55.56 20.42
C THR A 27 36.66 55.19 19.04
N GLN A 28 37.97 54.94 18.95
CA GLN A 28 38.63 54.54 17.73
C GLN A 28 38.26 53.10 17.34
N GLU A 29 38.23 52.16 18.29
CA GLU A 29 37.75 50.79 18.08
C GLU A 29 36.27 50.74 17.66
N ILE A 30 35.40 51.54 18.28
CA ILE A 30 33.98 51.61 17.87
C ILE A 30 33.86 52.12 16.43
N ARG A 31 34.66 53.10 16.04
CA ARG A 31 34.65 53.65 14.68
C ARG A 31 35.22 52.65 13.66
N GLU A 32 36.19 51.85 14.06
CA GLU A 32 36.78 50.78 13.23
C GLU A 32 35.81 49.60 13.07
N ILE A 33 35.12 49.19 14.15
CA ILE A 33 34.07 48.17 14.12
C ILE A 33 32.88 48.66 13.28
N GLN A 34 32.46 49.92 13.43
CA GLN A 34 31.38 50.50 12.64
C GLN A 34 31.73 50.53 11.15
N HIS A 35 32.97 50.87 10.81
CA HIS A 35 33.44 50.86 9.43
C HIS A 35 33.48 49.44 8.86
N ASN A 36 33.99 48.47 9.63
CA ASN A 36 34.08 47.08 9.20
C ASN A 36 32.68 46.44 9.02
N LEU A 37 31.74 46.71 9.93
CA LEU A 37 30.35 46.24 9.82
C LEU A 37 29.63 46.84 8.61
N LEU A 38 29.86 48.13 8.30
CA LEU A 38 29.27 48.75 7.11
C LEU A 38 29.82 48.12 5.82
N VAL A 39 31.13 47.84 5.77
CA VAL A 39 31.74 47.15 4.62
C VAL A 39 31.20 45.72 4.49
N GLN A 40 31.09 44.99 5.60
CA GLN A 40 30.57 43.62 5.62
C GLN A 40 29.10 43.56 5.20
N LEU A 41 28.25 44.45 5.71
CA LEU A 41 26.84 44.53 5.31
C LEU A 41 26.68 44.90 3.84
N THR A 42 27.54 45.77 3.31
CA THR A 42 27.52 46.13 1.89
C THR A 42 27.93 44.95 1.01
N GLN A 43 28.93 44.16 1.43
CA GLN A 43 29.33 42.93 0.74
C GLN A 43 28.24 41.85 0.80
N ASP A 44 27.63 41.65 1.96
CA ASP A 44 26.55 40.66 2.13
C ASP A 44 25.31 41.05 1.32
N MET A 45 24.96 42.35 1.26
CA MET A 45 23.86 42.85 0.45
C MET A 45 24.13 42.63 -1.05
N ALA A 46 25.35 42.89 -1.52
CA ALA A 46 25.73 42.62 -2.91
C ALA A 46 25.70 41.12 -3.24
N ARG A 47 26.11 40.27 -2.29
CA ARG A 47 26.05 38.81 -2.43
C ARG A 47 24.61 38.31 -2.49
N LEU A 48 23.73 38.82 -1.63
CA LEU A 48 22.31 38.48 -1.61
C LEU A 48 21.61 38.94 -2.89
N GLU A 49 21.93 40.12 -3.42
CA GLU A 49 21.38 40.57 -4.70
C GLU A 49 21.84 39.69 -5.86
N ALA A 50 23.11 39.29 -5.89
CA ALA A 50 23.63 38.38 -6.90
C ALA A 50 22.94 36.99 -6.84
N GLU A 51 22.74 36.47 -5.63
CA GLU A 51 22.09 35.17 -5.41
C GLU A 51 20.59 35.24 -5.74
N LYS A 52 19.91 36.32 -5.39
CA LYS A 52 18.52 36.60 -5.79
C LYS A 52 18.38 36.65 -7.31
N ASN A 53 19.28 37.34 -8.00
CA ASN A 53 19.25 37.43 -9.47
C ASN A 53 19.50 36.06 -10.13
N ARG A 54 20.41 35.26 -9.55
CA ARG A 54 20.66 33.88 -9.98
C ARG A 54 19.43 33.00 -9.82
N LEU A 55 18.81 33.00 -8.63
CA LEU A 55 17.61 32.21 -8.34
C LEU A 55 16.43 32.63 -9.25
N ARG A 56 16.29 33.92 -9.51
CA ARG A 56 15.24 34.42 -10.41
C ARG A 56 15.41 33.92 -11.84
N SER A 57 16.65 33.95 -12.36
CA SER A 57 16.98 33.36 -13.67
C SER A 57 16.73 31.85 -13.72
N GLU A 58 17.04 31.12 -12.65
CA GLU A 58 16.81 29.68 -12.56
C GLU A 58 15.32 29.32 -12.52
N ILE A 59 14.50 30.14 -11.83
CA ILE A 59 13.04 30.02 -11.84
C ILE A 59 12.49 30.24 -13.25
N ASP A 60 12.95 31.26 -13.97
CA ASP A 60 12.51 31.53 -15.34
C ASP A 60 12.89 30.37 -16.29
N GLN A 61 14.08 29.78 -16.10
CA GLN A 61 14.49 28.58 -16.85
C GLN A 61 13.64 27.35 -16.52
N LEU A 62 13.36 27.11 -15.23
CA LEU A 62 12.53 25.99 -14.79
C LEU A 62 11.09 26.14 -15.29
N GLN A 63 10.53 27.35 -15.27
CA GLN A 63 9.23 27.64 -15.86
C GLN A 63 9.22 27.40 -17.36
N GLY A 64 10.27 27.84 -18.08
CA GLY A 64 10.44 27.55 -19.51
C GLY A 64 10.54 26.05 -19.81
N GLN A 65 11.25 25.29 -18.98
CA GLN A 65 11.37 23.84 -19.12
C GLN A 65 10.05 23.13 -18.82
N GLN A 66 9.31 23.58 -17.81
CA GLN A 66 7.97 23.07 -17.51
C GLN A 66 6.99 23.34 -18.65
N GLN A 67 7.04 24.53 -19.26
CA GLN A 67 6.23 24.88 -20.43
C GLN A 67 6.54 23.97 -21.64
N ARG A 68 7.82 23.65 -21.86
CA ARG A 68 8.27 22.70 -22.89
C ARG A 68 7.81 21.27 -22.62
N LEU A 69 7.93 20.80 -21.38
CA LEU A 69 7.45 19.46 -20.99
C LEU A 69 5.93 19.36 -21.12
N ARG A 70 5.18 20.40 -20.71
CA ARG A 70 3.72 20.45 -20.90
C ARG A 70 3.34 20.43 -22.37
N SER A 71 3.99 21.23 -23.22
CA SER A 71 3.69 21.24 -24.66
C SER A 71 4.03 19.92 -25.35
N GLN A 72 5.12 19.25 -24.96
CA GLN A 72 5.42 17.88 -25.41
C GLN A 72 4.36 16.87 -24.93
N GLN A 73 3.88 17.00 -23.70
CA GLN A 73 2.80 16.16 -23.18
C GLN A 73 1.48 16.40 -23.92
N TYR A 74 1.13 17.65 -24.24
CA TYR A 74 -0.03 17.97 -25.08
C TYR A 74 0.11 17.41 -26.50
N GLN A 75 1.30 17.42 -27.10
CA GLN A 75 1.54 16.77 -28.40
C GLN A 75 1.49 15.24 -28.32
N ALA A 76 1.97 14.62 -27.23
CA ALA A 76 1.89 13.18 -27.03
C ALA A 76 0.44 12.71 -26.81
N VAL A 77 -0.33 13.43 -26.00
CA VAL A 77 -1.76 13.18 -25.79
C VAL A 77 -2.55 13.43 -27.07
N GLY A 78 -2.21 14.47 -27.84
CA GLY A 78 -2.79 14.73 -29.16
C GLY A 78 -2.49 13.61 -30.16
N ARG A 79 -1.27 13.06 -30.18
CA ARG A 79 -0.92 11.89 -31.02
C ARG A 79 -1.70 10.65 -30.63
N GLN A 80 -1.89 10.43 -29.33
CA GLN A 80 -2.67 9.31 -28.82
C GLN A 80 -4.17 9.47 -29.14
N GLN A 81 -4.69 10.69 -29.05
CA GLN A 81 -6.05 11.04 -29.49
C GLN A 81 -6.23 10.91 -31.01
N ILE A 82 -5.22 11.23 -31.83
CA ILE A 82 -5.27 11.03 -33.28
C ILE A 82 -5.24 9.54 -33.65
N VAL A 83 -4.44 8.72 -32.94
CA VAL A 83 -4.44 7.26 -33.11
C VAL A 83 -5.78 6.65 -32.66
N GLN A 84 -6.38 7.18 -31.58
CA GLN A 84 -7.72 6.78 -31.14
C GLN A 84 -8.81 7.27 -32.10
N GLN A 85 -8.67 8.47 -32.69
CA GLN A 85 -9.54 8.96 -33.76
C GLN A 85 -9.46 8.05 -34.99
N GLN A 86 -8.27 7.63 -35.40
CA GLN A 86 -8.10 6.68 -36.50
C GLN A 86 -8.71 5.31 -36.19
N GLN A 87 -8.70 4.86 -34.93
CA GLN A 87 -9.38 3.63 -34.52
C GLN A 87 -10.90 3.78 -34.56
N TRP A 88 -11.43 4.95 -34.19
CA TRP A 88 -12.85 5.24 -34.28
C TRP A 88 -13.32 5.36 -35.74
N THR A 89 -12.59 6.06 -36.63
CA THR A 89 -12.97 6.13 -38.06
C THR A 89 -12.88 4.76 -38.73
N LYS A 90 -11.92 3.92 -38.30
CA LYS A 90 -11.87 2.50 -38.71
C LYS A 90 -13.06 1.72 -38.17
N HIS A 91 -13.45 1.91 -36.90
CA HIS A 91 -14.65 1.29 -36.33
C HIS A 91 -15.94 1.77 -37.00
N LEU A 92 -16.06 3.06 -37.29
CA LEU A 92 -17.20 3.64 -38.00
C LEU A 92 -17.29 3.06 -39.41
N ALA A 93 -16.18 3.01 -40.16
CA ALA A 93 -16.16 2.39 -41.48
C ALA A 93 -16.46 0.88 -41.43
N GLN A 94 -16.01 0.19 -40.38
CA GLN A 94 -16.19 -1.25 -40.23
C GLN A 94 -17.60 -1.62 -39.74
N VAL A 95 -18.23 -0.81 -38.89
CA VAL A 95 -19.62 -0.94 -38.46
C VAL A 95 -20.58 -0.52 -39.58
N MET A 96 -20.27 0.54 -40.32
CA MET A 96 -21.02 0.93 -41.52
C MET A 96 -20.97 -0.17 -42.57
N ALA A 97 -19.79 -0.74 -42.85
CA ALA A 97 -19.63 -1.83 -43.80
C ALA A 97 -20.32 -3.11 -43.33
N SER A 98 -20.23 -3.46 -42.04
CA SER A 98 -20.89 -4.66 -41.52
C SER A 98 -22.40 -4.52 -41.52
N GLN A 99 -22.96 -3.38 -41.12
CA GLN A 99 -24.42 -3.19 -41.13
C GLN A 99 -25.00 -3.07 -42.54
N LEU A 100 -24.28 -2.44 -43.48
CA LEU A 100 -24.70 -2.45 -44.90
C LEU A 100 -24.65 -3.86 -45.49
N GLN A 101 -23.60 -4.63 -45.19
CA GLN A 101 -23.36 -5.93 -45.80
C GLN A 101 -24.24 -7.03 -45.20
N GLU A 102 -24.52 -6.97 -43.89
CA GLU A 102 -25.37 -7.93 -43.19
C GLU A 102 -26.84 -7.73 -43.60
N GLU A 103 -27.36 -6.49 -43.61
CA GLU A 103 -28.73 -6.16 -44.04
C GLU A 103 -28.94 -6.42 -45.56
N LEU A 104 -27.95 -6.15 -46.41
CA LEU A 104 -28.00 -6.49 -47.84
C LEU A 104 -27.99 -8.02 -48.07
N SER A 105 -27.19 -8.76 -47.31
CA SER A 105 -27.08 -10.21 -47.46
C SER A 105 -28.34 -10.95 -47.00
N ASP A 106 -28.97 -10.46 -45.92
CA ASP A 106 -30.16 -11.08 -45.34
C ASP A 106 -31.39 -10.84 -46.23
N ARG A 107 -31.51 -9.64 -46.82
CA ARG A 107 -32.60 -9.34 -47.76
C ARG A 107 -32.43 -9.97 -49.14
N LEU A 108 -31.20 -10.15 -49.63
CA LEU A 108 -30.93 -10.85 -50.89
C LEU A 108 -31.26 -12.35 -50.79
N LYS A 109 -31.04 -12.96 -49.61
CA LYS A 109 -31.51 -14.33 -49.30
C LYS A 109 -33.03 -14.43 -49.23
N HIS A 110 -33.71 -13.45 -48.64
CA HIS A 110 -35.18 -13.42 -48.59
C HIS A 110 -35.84 -13.27 -49.96
N LEU A 111 -35.20 -12.57 -50.90
CA LEU A 111 -35.68 -12.44 -52.28
C LEU A 111 -35.46 -13.72 -53.11
N ALA A 112 -34.35 -14.43 -52.89
CA ALA A 112 -34.07 -15.71 -53.54
C ALA A 112 -34.99 -16.86 -53.09
N ALA A 113 -35.62 -16.73 -51.92
CA ALA A 113 -36.47 -17.76 -51.29
C ALA A 113 -37.98 -17.61 -51.55
N SER A 114 -38.39 -17.00 -52.67
CA SER A 114 -39.81 -16.91 -53.04
C SER A 114 -40.32 -18.27 -53.60
N PRO A 115 -41.42 -18.86 -53.09
CA PRO A 115 -41.89 -20.18 -53.52
C PRO A 115 -42.65 -20.12 -54.86
N THR A 116 -42.34 -21.08 -55.73
CA THR A 116 -43.08 -21.41 -56.97
C THR A 116 -44.45 -22.00 -56.61
N PRO A 117 -45.58 -21.56 -57.22
CA PRO A 117 -46.89 -22.19 -56.97
C PRO A 117 -47.06 -23.51 -57.75
N GLN A 118 -47.49 -24.58 -57.07
CA GLN A 118 -47.91 -25.86 -57.66
C GLN A 118 -49.28 -25.79 -58.39
N PRO A 119 -49.56 -26.69 -59.35
CA PRO A 119 -50.72 -26.62 -60.24
C PRO A 119 -51.97 -27.42 -59.77
N LEU A 120 -53.18 -26.98 -60.15
CA LEU A 120 -54.46 -27.68 -59.95
C LEU A 120 -54.81 -28.62 -61.13
N PRO A 121 -55.68 -29.65 -60.93
CA PRO A 121 -55.96 -30.68 -61.94
C PRO A 121 -57.21 -30.42 -62.81
N GLY A 122 -57.08 -30.67 -64.12
CA GLY A 122 -58.12 -31.25 -64.99
C GLY A 122 -58.97 -30.32 -65.87
N THR A 123 -58.65 -30.23 -67.17
CA THR A 123 -59.38 -30.86 -68.31
C THR A 123 -58.82 -30.37 -69.67
N ALA A 124 -58.93 -31.23 -70.68
CA ALA A 124 -58.10 -31.31 -71.89
C ALA A 124 -58.29 -30.20 -72.94
N SER A 125 -57.23 -29.89 -73.71
CA SER A 125 -57.12 -30.18 -75.15
C SER A 125 -55.85 -29.60 -75.80
N THR A 126 -55.13 -30.47 -76.51
CA THR A 126 -54.30 -30.26 -77.73
C THR A 126 -53.18 -29.20 -77.77
N ALA A 127 -51.95 -29.73 -77.74
CA ALA A 127 -50.81 -29.46 -78.64
C ALA A 127 -50.41 -28.01 -78.97
N SER A 128 -49.25 -27.57 -78.46
CA SER A 128 -48.03 -27.41 -79.27
C SER A 128 -46.90 -26.77 -78.45
N THR A 129 -45.70 -27.32 -78.65
CA THR A 129 -44.35 -26.83 -78.35
C THR A 129 -44.21 -25.32 -78.10
N HIS A 130 -43.71 -24.92 -76.92
CA HIS A 130 -42.67 -23.92 -76.70
C HIS A 130 -42.54 -23.63 -75.19
N ALA A 131 -41.33 -23.79 -74.65
CA ALA A 131 -40.98 -23.31 -73.32
C ALA A 131 -41.03 -21.77 -73.30
N PRO A 132 -41.73 -21.10 -72.37
CA PRO A 132 -41.65 -19.66 -72.23
C PRO A 132 -40.56 -19.29 -71.22
N SER A 133 -39.60 -18.50 -71.69
CA SER A 133 -38.76 -17.63 -70.86
C SER A 133 -39.65 -16.70 -70.02
N PRO A 134 -39.30 -16.37 -68.77
CA PRO A 134 -40.08 -15.42 -67.97
C PRO A 134 -40.01 -13.99 -68.56
N PRO A 135 -41.05 -13.16 -68.39
CA PRO A 135 -41.13 -11.83 -68.98
C PRO A 135 -40.14 -10.82 -68.34
N PRO A 136 -39.66 -9.83 -69.11
CA PRO A 136 -38.65 -8.85 -68.66
C PRO A 136 -39.14 -7.84 -67.61
N SER A 137 -40.44 -7.77 -67.31
CA SER A 137 -41.02 -6.80 -66.36
C SER A 137 -40.68 -7.09 -64.89
N SER A 138 -40.52 -8.36 -64.52
CA SER A 138 -40.25 -8.76 -63.13
C SER A 138 -38.85 -8.38 -62.65
N TYR A 139 -37.89 -8.24 -63.57
CA TYR A 139 -36.54 -7.78 -63.24
C TYR A 139 -36.51 -6.27 -62.93
N ASN A 140 -37.33 -5.48 -63.62
CA ASN A 140 -37.39 -4.04 -63.41
C ASN A 140 -38.03 -3.68 -62.07
N ASP A 141 -39.12 -4.34 -61.68
CA ASP A 141 -39.76 -4.09 -60.37
C ASP A 141 -38.85 -4.39 -59.18
N ASN A 142 -38.02 -5.43 -59.30
CA ASN A 142 -37.02 -5.76 -58.28
C ASN A 142 -35.87 -4.74 -58.23
N ALA A 143 -35.46 -4.19 -59.38
CA ALA A 143 -34.44 -3.15 -59.46
C ALA A 143 -34.91 -1.82 -58.85
N TYR A 144 -36.17 -1.41 -59.10
CA TYR A 144 -36.74 -0.21 -58.49
C TYR A 144 -36.93 -0.35 -56.97
N ARG A 145 -37.28 -1.55 -56.47
CA ARG A 145 -37.35 -1.83 -55.02
C ARG A 145 -35.99 -1.78 -54.33
N LEU A 146 -34.93 -2.26 -54.99
CA LEU A 146 -33.56 -2.14 -54.50
C LEU A 146 -33.13 -0.67 -54.42
N LEU A 147 -33.38 0.12 -55.45
CA LEU A 147 -33.02 1.55 -55.48
C LEU A 147 -33.73 2.33 -54.36
N ALA A 148 -35.02 2.09 -54.15
CA ALA A 148 -35.79 2.76 -53.10
C ALA A 148 -35.32 2.36 -51.68
N SER A 149 -34.95 1.09 -51.49
CA SER A 149 -34.46 0.61 -50.19
C SER A 149 -33.08 1.18 -49.82
N LEU A 150 -32.20 1.32 -50.81
CA LEU A 150 -30.87 1.93 -50.64
C LEU A 150 -30.98 3.42 -50.28
N ASP A 151 -31.87 4.15 -50.96
CA ASP A 151 -32.08 5.58 -50.69
C ASP A 151 -32.62 5.81 -49.27
N THR A 152 -33.52 4.94 -48.81
CA THR A 152 -34.07 5.00 -47.45
C THR A 152 -32.98 4.73 -46.41
N THR A 153 -32.17 3.69 -46.60
CA THR A 153 -31.06 3.35 -45.69
C THR A 153 -30.04 4.49 -45.62
N LEU A 154 -29.62 5.04 -46.76
CA LEU A 154 -28.66 6.15 -46.80
C LEU A 154 -29.19 7.39 -46.07
N ASN A 155 -30.45 7.73 -46.28
CA ASN A 155 -31.08 8.89 -45.65
C ASN A 155 -31.24 8.70 -44.12
N THR A 156 -31.54 7.48 -43.67
CA THR A 156 -31.57 7.17 -42.23
C THR A 156 -30.18 7.26 -41.60
N THR A 157 -29.15 6.71 -42.24
CA THR A 157 -27.78 6.76 -41.72
C THR A 157 -27.24 8.19 -41.67
N PHE A 158 -27.57 9.01 -42.69
CA PHE A 158 -27.20 10.42 -42.72
C PHE A 158 -27.88 11.23 -41.61
N LYS A 159 -29.17 10.98 -41.35
CA LYS A 159 -29.90 11.62 -40.24
C LYS A 159 -29.33 11.23 -38.87
N THR A 160 -29.02 9.95 -38.67
CA THR A 160 -28.41 9.47 -37.42
C THR A 160 -27.05 10.10 -37.18
N LEU A 161 -26.21 10.18 -38.21
CA LEU A 161 -24.92 10.88 -38.13
C LEU A 161 -25.06 12.37 -37.82
N GLN A 162 -26.00 13.05 -38.46
CA GLN A 162 -26.24 14.47 -38.20
C GLN A 162 -26.71 14.72 -36.76
N GLN A 163 -27.57 13.83 -36.24
CA GLN A 163 -28.07 13.91 -34.87
C GLN A 163 -26.96 13.66 -33.84
N GLU A 164 -26.09 12.68 -34.08
CA GLU A 164 -24.91 12.45 -33.23
C GLU A 164 -23.92 13.62 -33.26
N LEU A 165 -23.72 14.26 -34.42
CA LEU A 165 -22.81 15.39 -34.56
C LEU A 165 -23.31 16.63 -33.81
N SER A 166 -24.63 16.86 -33.81
CA SER A 166 -25.26 17.92 -33.01
C SER A 166 -25.19 17.63 -31.50
N SER A 167 -25.35 16.37 -31.08
CA SER A 167 -25.17 15.92 -29.69
C SER A 167 -23.73 16.12 -29.22
N TYR A 168 -22.76 15.83 -30.08
CA TYR A 168 -21.34 16.05 -29.81
C TYR A 168 -21.01 17.54 -29.61
N GLN A 169 -21.52 18.42 -30.47
CA GLN A 169 -21.33 19.86 -30.32
C GLN A 169 -21.92 20.38 -29.00
N SER A 170 -23.09 19.88 -28.60
CA SER A 170 -23.72 20.19 -27.32
C SER A 170 -22.86 19.73 -26.14
N SER A 171 -22.41 18.46 -26.14
CA SER A 171 -21.57 17.92 -25.06
C SER A 171 -20.25 18.66 -24.92
N LEU A 172 -19.61 19.02 -26.03
CA LEU A 172 -18.34 19.76 -26.02
C LEU A 172 -18.55 21.18 -25.45
N SER A 173 -19.62 21.86 -25.86
CA SER A 173 -19.97 23.18 -25.33
C SER A 173 -20.26 23.14 -23.83
N GLN A 174 -20.95 22.10 -23.37
CA GLN A 174 -21.30 21.90 -21.96
C GLN A 174 -20.06 21.57 -21.10
N GLN A 175 -19.09 20.85 -21.67
CA GLN A 175 -17.84 20.52 -21.02
C GLN A 175 -16.88 21.72 -20.96
N LEU A 176 -16.83 22.55 -21.99
CA LEU A 176 -16.11 23.83 -21.99
C LEU A 176 -16.70 24.81 -20.97
N ASN A 177 -18.03 24.89 -20.88
CA ASN A 177 -18.68 25.79 -19.94
C ASN A 177 -18.48 25.36 -18.47
N ARG A 178 -18.47 24.04 -18.21
CA ARG A 178 -18.08 23.48 -16.89
C ARG A 178 -16.62 23.75 -16.54
N MET A 179 -15.72 23.67 -17.52
CA MET A 179 -14.30 23.98 -17.30
C MET A 179 -14.10 25.45 -16.95
N HIS A 180 -14.78 26.36 -17.65
CA HIS A 180 -14.72 27.80 -17.39
C HIS A 180 -15.32 28.16 -16.02
N SER A 181 -16.42 27.50 -15.63
CA SER A 181 -17.02 27.63 -14.30
C SER A 181 -16.09 27.15 -13.18
N LEU A 182 -15.40 26.02 -13.36
CA LEU A 182 -14.42 25.51 -12.39
C LEU A 182 -13.20 26.42 -12.26
N GLN A 183 -12.77 27.08 -13.34
CA GLN A 183 -11.68 28.05 -13.30
C GLN A 183 -12.07 29.29 -12.48
N GLN A 184 -13.26 29.85 -12.71
CA GLN A 184 -13.76 30.99 -11.93
C GLN A 184 -13.98 30.64 -10.45
N GLN A 185 -14.44 29.42 -10.18
CA GLN A 185 -14.58 28.93 -8.80
C GLN A 185 -13.22 28.74 -8.11
N GLY A 186 -12.19 28.38 -8.86
CA GLY A 186 -10.80 28.33 -8.37
C GLY A 186 -10.25 29.73 -8.05
N GLU A 187 -10.51 30.73 -8.90
CA GLU A 187 -10.09 32.12 -8.67
C GLU A 187 -10.74 32.74 -7.42
N ALA A 188 -12.05 32.54 -7.21
CA ALA A 188 -12.75 33.05 -6.04
C ALA A 188 -12.26 32.41 -4.71
N VAL A 189 -11.88 31.13 -4.75
CA VAL A 189 -11.28 30.43 -3.59
C VAL A 189 -9.85 30.93 -3.32
N LEU A 190 -9.11 31.28 -4.37
CA LEU A 190 -7.76 31.82 -4.23
C LEU A 190 -7.78 33.25 -3.68
N GLU A 191 -8.72 34.06 -4.13
CA GLU A 191 -8.95 35.43 -3.61
C GLU A 191 -9.32 35.42 -2.12
N THR A 192 -10.23 34.52 -1.71
CA THR A 192 -10.60 34.37 -0.29
C THR A 192 -9.48 33.79 0.59
N LEU A 193 -8.61 32.94 0.03
CA LEU A 193 -7.41 32.47 0.72
C LEU A 193 -6.37 33.58 0.88
N VAL A 194 -6.21 34.43 -0.13
CA VAL A 194 -5.30 35.59 -0.07
C VAL A 194 -5.79 36.61 0.95
N GLU A 195 -7.09 36.90 1.00
CA GLU A 195 -7.68 37.76 2.04
C GLU A 195 -7.47 37.19 3.46
N ARG A 196 -7.66 35.88 3.65
CA ARG A 196 -7.39 35.22 4.95
C ARG A 196 -5.91 35.25 5.32
N LEU A 197 -5.01 35.14 4.36
CA LEU A 197 -3.57 35.20 4.60
C LEU A 197 -3.13 36.61 5.04
N ILE A 198 -3.72 37.66 4.43
CA ILE A 198 -3.47 39.06 4.81
C ILE A 198 -4.01 39.33 6.23
N ALA A 199 -5.18 38.79 6.58
CA ALA A 199 -5.74 38.90 7.92
C ALA A 199 -4.88 38.17 8.99
N GLN A 200 -4.38 36.97 8.68
CA GLN A 200 -3.50 36.22 9.59
C GLN A 200 -2.14 36.90 9.82
N LEU A 201 -1.60 37.57 8.80
CA LEU A 201 -0.35 38.32 8.95
C LEU A 201 -0.49 39.58 9.81
N GLN A 202 -1.70 40.17 9.90
CA GLN A 202 -1.99 41.27 10.83
C GLN A 202 -2.21 40.79 12.27
N GLU A 203 -2.72 39.57 12.45
CA GLU A 203 -2.96 38.98 13.78
C GLU A 203 -1.63 38.52 14.44
N ASP A 204 -0.68 37.98 13.66
CA ASP A 204 0.65 37.60 14.14
C ASP A 204 1.54 38.80 14.49
N ALA A 205 1.30 39.98 13.91
CA ALA A 205 2.00 41.21 14.27
C ALA A 205 1.56 41.78 15.64
N GLY A 206 0.41 41.34 16.17
CA GLY A 206 -0.14 41.80 17.46
C GLY A 206 0.35 41.02 18.69
N GLN A 207 0.96 39.83 18.52
CA GLN A 207 1.31 38.94 19.64
C GLN A 207 2.74 39.08 20.18
N VAL A 208 3.55 40.03 19.69
CA VAL A 208 4.94 40.23 20.14
C VAL A 208 5.03 41.01 21.48
N HIS A 209 3.92 41.34 22.15
CA HIS A 209 3.94 42.15 23.39
C HIS A 209 3.43 41.46 24.68
N THR A 210 3.27 40.14 24.72
CA THR A 210 2.70 39.47 25.92
C THR A 210 3.57 38.37 26.53
N THR A 211 4.89 38.39 26.30
CA THR A 211 5.82 37.39 26.88
C THR A 211 6.75 37.94 27.94
N ALA A 212 6.47 39.13 28.51
CA ALA A 212 7.35 39.81 29.46
C ALA A 212 6.86 39.84 30.92
N GLU A 213 5.78 39.14 31.31
CA GLU A 213 5.14 39.38 32.63
C GLU A 213 4.85 38.17 33.53
N ILE A 214 5.48 37.00 33.33
CA ILE A 214 5.26 35.84 34.23
C ILE A 214 6.57 35.20 34.75
N ILE A 215 7.58 36.02 35.05
CA ILE A 215 8.71 35.58 35.90
C ILE A 215 8.89 36.58 37.04
N SER A 216 8.00 36.53 38.02
CA SER A 216 8.30 36.92 39.39
C SER A 216 7.23 36.37 40.34
N GLN A 217 7.64 35.91 41.53
CA GLN A 217 6.87 35.26 42.61
C GLN A 217 6.78 33.72 42.50
N GLY A 218 7.19 32.90 43.46
CA GLY A 218 7.67 33.15 44.82
C GLY A 218 8.23 31.86 45.45
N GLN A 219 9.19 32.08 46.35
CA GLN A 219 10.02 31.13 47.10
C GLN A 219 9.28 30.54 48.33
N ARG A 220 9.83 29.40 48.84
CA ARG A 220 9.86 28.89 50.25
C ARG A 220 8.68 28.06 50.77
N ALA A 221 8.94 26.80 51.19
CA ALA A 221 9.37 26.41 52.55
C ALA A 221 9.21 24.89 52.81
N ILE A 222 10.14 24.28 53.56
CA ILE A 222 10.08 22.96 54.25
C ILE A 222 10.09 23.27 55.76
N PRO A 223 9.54 22.45 56.72
CA PRO A 223 10.29 21.32 57.35
C PRO A 223 9.48 20.18 58.05
N GLY A 224 10.16 19.05 58.37
CA GLY A 224 9.94 18.08 59.50
C GLY A 224 8.79 17.06 59.38
N GLU A 225 8.75 15.85 59.96
CA GLU A 225 9.55 15.13 60.97
C GLU A 225 9.05 13.65 61.07
N SER A 226 9.95 12.72 61.43
CA SER A 226 9.80 11.46 62.24
C SER A 226 8.91 10.23 61.87
N ALA A 227 9.53 9.05 62.04
CA ALA A 227 8.96 7.71 62.34
C ALA A 227 9.30 7.36 63.83
N PRO A 228 8.96 6.21 64.49
CA PRO A 228 8.49 4.89 63.98
C PRO A 228 7.47 4.10 64.89
N SER A 229 7.18 2.82 64.52
CA SER A 229 7.16 1.60 65.40
C SER A 229 5.90 0.68 65.48
N THR A 230 6.18 -0.64 65.33
CA THR A 230 5.71 -1.88 66.04
C THR A 230 4.28 -2.48 66.04
N GLY A 231 4.26 -3.83 65.90
CA GLY A 231 3.33 -4.82 66.49
C GLY A 231 2.18 -5.29 65.58
N GLU A 232 1.70 -6.54 65.48
CA GLU A 232 1.93 -7.85 66.13
C GLU A 232 1.25 -8.94 65.26
N ARG A 233 1.64 -10.21 65.45
CA ARG A 233 0.98 -11.44 64.92
C ARG A 233 0.73 -12.39 66.09
N PRO A 234 -0.32 -13.22 66.06
CA PRO A 234 -0.18 -14.68 66.35
C PRO A 234 -0.91 -15.54 65.28
N GLU A 235 -0.36 -16.64 64.75
CA GLU A 235 -0.39 -18.05 65.22
C GLU A 235 -1.83 -18.63 65.36
N GLY A 236 -2.23 -19.78 64.81
CA GLY A 236 -1.50 -20.90 64.20
C GLY A 236 -2.43 -21.98 63.56
N ASP A 237 -1.85 -23.18 63.43
CA ASP A 237 -2.41 -24.51 63.12
C ASP A 237 -2.59 -25.02 61.66
N ARG A 238 -1.72 -25.99 61.34
CA ARG A 238 -1.79 -27.07 60.32
C ARG A 238 -2.33 -28.34 61.02
N PRO A 239 -3.04 -29.29 60.36
CA PRO A 239 -2.41 -30.16 59.33
C PRO A 239 -3.31 -30.62 58.15
N SER A 240 -2.64 -31.12 57.11
CA SER A 240 -3.14 -31.89 55.94
C SER A 240 -3.35 -33.38 56.34
N PRO A 241 -3.91 -34.33 55.54
CA PRO A 241 -4.36 -34.27 54.13
C PRO A 241 -5.70 -34.99 53.81
N ALA A 242 -6.18 -34.79 52.57
CA ALA A 242 -7.10 -35.65 51.82
C ALA A 242 -8.57 -35.76 52.29
N GLN A 243 -9.43 -34.91 51.72
CA GLN A 243 -10.74 -35.25 51.15
C GLN A 243 -11.47 -33.97 50.72
N THR A 244 -11.30 -33.55 49.47
CA THR A 244 -12.31 -32.72 48.78
C THR A 244 -12.19 -32.96 47.29
N ALA A 245 -12.56 -34.17 46.86
CA ALA A 245 -12.98 -34.36 45.49
C ALA A 245 -14.32 -33.63 45.28
N GLN A 246 -14.48 -33.03 44.09
CA GLN A 246 -15.75 -32.64 43.49
C GLN A 246 -16.49 -31.41 44.07
N ARG A 247 -15.90 -30.22 44.00
CA ARG A 247 -16.69 -28.98 43.74
C ARG A 247 -15.91 -27.77 43.20
N ALA A 248 -15.10 -27.96 42.17
CA ALA A 248 -14.46 -26.85 41.47
C ALA A 248 -14.43 -27.08 39.95
N THR A 249 -15.58 -26.90 39.30
CA THR A 249 -15.68 -26.74 37.84
C THR A 249 -16.40 -25.43 37.58
N ASP A 250 -15.68 -24.32 37.69
CA ASP A 250 -16.03 -23.03 37.05
C ASP A 250 -14.91 -21.99 37.24
N ARG A 251 -13.71 -22.33 36.76
CA ARG A 251 -12.70 -21.32 36.42
C ARG A 251 -12.12 -21.63 35.04
N PRO A 252 -12.13 -20.67 34.09
CA PRO A 252 -11.40 -20.80 32.84
C PRO A 252 -9.93 -21.10 33.14
N ALA A 253 -9.41 -22.18 32.56
CA ALA A 253 -8.01 -22.57 32.70
C ALA A 253 -7.09 -21.42 32.23
N PRO A 254 -5.99 -21.11 32.95
CA PRO A 254 -5.00 -20.15 32.52
C PRO A 254 -4.49 -20.48 31.12
N GLN A 255 -4.36 -19.45 30.28
CA GLN A 255 -3.75 -19.55 28.96
C GLN A 255 -2.38 -20.25 29.08
N PRO A 256 -2.02 -21.19 28.18
CA PRO A 256 -0.68 -21.74 28.14
C PRO A 256 0.31 -20.59 27.99
N ALA A 257 1.18 -20.42 28.98
CA ALA A 257 2.19 -19.37 28.96
C ALA A 257 3.06 -19.54 27.70
N PRO A 258 3.41 -18.43 27.00
CA PRO A 258 4.46 -18.47 25.98
C PRO A 258 5.72 -19.09 26.58
N PRO A 259 6.54 -19.81 25.79
CA PRO A 259 7.80 -20.35 26.29
C PRO A 259 8.63 -19.25 26.98
N PRO A 260 9.29 -19.56 28.10
CA PRO A 260 10.06 -18.58 28.86
C PRO A 260 11.13 -17.99 27.95
N ALA A 261 11.19 -16.66 27.86
CA ALA A 261 12.29 -15.98 27.21
C ALA A 261 13.58 -16.31 27.99
N PRO A 262 14.67 -16.70 27.31
CA PRO A 262 15.93 -16.93 27.99
C PRO A 262 16.40 -15.64 28.68
N SER A 263 17.10 -15.79 29.80
CA SER A 263 17.79 -14.71 30.50
C SER A 263 18.62 -13.89 29.51
N ALA A 264 18.52 -12.56 29.60
CA ALA A 264 19.09 -11.62 28.64
C ALA A 264 20.63 -11.66 28.64
N ASP A 265 21.22 -12.58 27.89
CA ASP A 265 22.52 -12.36 27.28
C ASP A 265 22.33 -11.22 26.26
N GLY A 266 22.78 -10.01 26.57
CA GLY A 266 22.57 -8.82 25.72
C GLY A 266 22.98 -9.03 24.24
N GLY A 267 23.97 -9.91 24.00
CA GLY A 267 24.37 -10.32 22.65
C GLY A 267 23.28 -11.07 21.89
N LYS A 268 22.59 -12.05 22.52
CA LYS A 268 21.52 -12.84 21.87
C LYS A 268 20.32 -11.96 21.51
N PHE A 269 20.01 -10.96 22.34
CA PHE A 269 18.95 -10.00 22.07
C PHE A 269 19.26 -9.12 20.86
N LEU A 270 20.48 -8.57 20.77
CA LEU A 270 20.91 -7.78 19.61
C LEU A 270 20.91 -8.62 18.32
N THR A 271 21.43 -9.86 18.39
CA THR A 271 21.38 -10.79 17.25
C THR A 271 19.94 -11.01 16.78
N GLY A 272 18.99 -11.19 17.70
CA GLY A 272 17.59 -11.34 17.35
C GLY A 272 16.97 -10.10 16.71
N ILE A 273 17.29 -8.89 17.17
CA ILE A 273 16.86 -7.63 16.53
C ILE A 273 17.37 -7.57 15.09
N ILE A 274 18.66 -7.85 14.88
CA ILE A 274 19.28 -7.85 13.55
C ILE A 274 18.58 -8.88 12.65
N LEU A 275 18.34 -10.10 13.14
CA LEU A 275 17.69 -11.16 12.37
C LEU A 275 16.27 -10.79 11.91
N ILE A 276 15.46 -10.22 12.80
CA ILE A 276 14.09 -9.79 12.45
C ILE A 276 14.11 -8.58 11.51
N SER A 277 15.06 -7.67 11.69
CA SER A 277 15.19 -6.49 10.82
C SER A 277 15.58 -6.89 9.40
N ILE A 278 16.54 -7.81 9.25
CA ILE A 278 16.92 -8.39 7.96
C ILE A 278 15.74 -9.19 7.37
N SER A 279 15.02 -9.96 8.18
CA SER A 279 13.82 -10.68 7.71
C SER A 279 12.77 -9.71 7.14
N SER A 280 12.48 -8.61 7.85
CA SER A 280 11.56 -7.57 7.40
C SER A 280 12.00 -6.90 6.09
N LEU A 281 13.31 -6.65 5.96
CA LEU A 281 13.92 -6.14 4.73
C LEU A 281 13.76 -7.12 3.56
N VAL A 282 14.04 -8.40 3.78
CA VAL A 282 13.90 -9.46 2.78
C VAL A 282 12.44 -9.60 2.33
N ILE A 283 11.48 -9.52 3.25
CA ILE A 283 10.03 -9.55 2.92
C ILE A 283 9.64 -8.33 2.08
N SER A 284 10.19 -7.15 2.41
CA SER A 284 9.93 -5.93 1.64
C SER A 284 10.51 -6.02 0.22
N ILE A 285 11.73 -6.54 0.08
CA ILE A 285 12.37 -6.81 -1.22
C ILE A 285 11.56 -7.84 -2.01
N GLN A 286 11.01 -8.87 -1.36
CA GLN A 286 10.17 -9.87 -2.01
C GLN A 286 8.94 -9.24 -2.69
N ASN A 287 8.32 -8.24 -2.06
CA ASN A 287 7.19 -7.50 -2.65
C ASN A 287 7.64 -6.72 -3.89
N ILE A 288 8.83 -6.11 -3.85
CA ILE A 288 9.41 -5.36 -4.98
C ILE A 288 9.75 -6.31 -6.14
N ILE A 289 10.36 -7.47 -5.87
CA ILE A 289 10.63 -8.46 -6.91
C ILE A 289 9.31 -8.91 -7.57
N THR A 290 8.27 -9.13 -6.78
CA THR A 290 6.94 -9.48 -7.30
C THR A 290 6.39 -8.39 -8.21
N ARG A 291 6.54 -7.11 -7.82
CA ARG A 291 6.18 -5.94 -8.64
C ARG A 291 6.95 -5.91 -9.97
N VAL A 292 8.27 -6.11 -9.93
CA VAL A 292 9.13 -6.11 -11.13
C VAL A 292 8.77 -7.24 -12.08
N ILE A 293 8.44 -8.44 -11.58
CA ILE A 293 8.04 -9.54 -12.47
C ILE A 293 6.72 -9.22 -13.21
N LEU A 294 5.77 -8.58 -12.51
CA LEU A 294 4.41 -8.32 -13.01
C LEU A 294 4.26 -7.00 -13.79
N SER A 295 5.20 -6.07 -13.64
CA SER A 295 5.11 -4.73 -14.24
C SER A 295 6.49 -4.23 -14.61
N LEU A 296 6.59 -3.54 -15.75
CA LEU A 296 7.85 -2.93 -16.17
C LEU A 296 8.19 -1.80 -15.21
N GLN A 297 9.41 -1.81 -14.68
CA GLN A 297 9.89 -0.82 -13.71
C GLN A 297 11.30 -0.33 -14.08
N PRO A 298 11.59 0.97 -13.91
CA PRO A 298 12.95 1.48 -13.99
C PRO A 298 13.73 1.07 -12.73
N VAL A 299 14.49 -0.02 -12.83
CA VAL A 299 15.33 -0.52 -11.73
C VAL A 299 16.65 0.26 -11.72
N ILE A 300 16.96 0.89 -10.60
CA ILE A 300 18.22 1.63 -10.43
C ILE A 300 19.39 0.65 -10.65
N PHE A 301 20.39 1.07 -11.43
CA PHE A 301 21.55 0.29 -11.92
C PHE A 301 21.32 -0.68 -13.08
N PHE A 302 20.10 -1.16 -13.32
CA PHE A 302 19.83 -2.19 -14.35
C PHE A 302 18.95 -1.70 -15.50
N GLY A 303 18.42 -0.47 -15.43
CA GLY A 303 17.57 0.11 -16.47
C GLY A 303 16.11 -0.36 -16.38
N GLU A 304 15.38 -0.27 -17.49
CA GLU A 304 14.01 -0.79 -17.56
C GLU A 304 14.04 -2.32 -17.52
N MET A 305 13.70 -2.88 -16.36
CA MET A 305 13.59 -4.32 -16.16
C MET A 305 12.20 -4.67 -15.65
N GLY A 306 11.81 -5.92 -15.90
CA GLY A 306 10.54 -6.43 -15.44
C GLY A 306 9.46 -6.43 -16.51
N GLY A 307 8.20 -6.52 -16.09
CA GLY A 307 7.08 -6.73 -17.01
C GLY A 307 7.22 -8.05 -17.79
N ILE A 308 7.87 -9.05 -17.20
CA ILE A 308 8.13 -10.36 -17.82
C ILE A 308 6.80 -11.03 -18.19
N ILE A 309 5.79 -10.82 -17.34
CA ILE A 309 4.43 -11.26 -17.55
C ILE A 309 3.47 -10.18 -17.06
N GLY A 310 2.43 -9.86 -17.84
CA GLY A 310 1.52 -8.75 -17.52
C GLY A 310 0.71 -8.96 -16.25
N PRO A 311 0.17 -7.89 -15.63
CA PRO A 311 -0.65 -7.99 -14.43
C PRO A 311 -1.99 -8.66 -14.77
N GLY A 312 -2.29 -9.79 -14.14
CA GLY A 312 -3.49 -10.58 -14.42
C GLY A 312 -3.68 -11.69 -13.39
N PRO A 313 -4.92 -12.16 -13.12
CA PRO A 313 -5.17 -13.16 -12.10
C PRO A 313 -4.48 -14.50 -12.42
N GLY A 314 -4.53 -14.95 -13.68
CA GLY A 314 -3.84 -16.17 -14.12
C GLY A 314 -2.31 -16.05 -14.02
N ASN A 315 -1.76 -14.90 -14.35
CA ASN A 315 -0.31 -14.65 -14.30
C ASN A 315 0.20 -14.56 -12.85
N SER A 316 -0.57 -13.93 -11.95
CA SER A 316 -0.29 -13.93 -10.51
C SER A 316 -0.32 -15.36 -9.93
N LEU A 317 -1.30 -16.19 -10.34
CA LEU A 317 -1.39 -17.60 -9.95
C LEU A 317 -0.22 -18.43 -10.50
N LEU A 318 0.23 -18.16 -11.73
CA LEU A 318 1.37 -18.84 -12.32
C LEU A 318 2.65 -18.58 -11.51
N ILE A 319 2.94 -17.31 -11.20
CA ILE A 319 4.12 -16.96 -10.38
C ILE A 319 4.00 -17.59 -9.00
N LEU A 320 2.81 -17.56 -8.38
CA LEU A 320 2.59 -18.16 -7.07
C LEU A 320 2.80 -19.68 -7.09
N ALA A 321 2.30 -20.37 -8.12
CA ALA A 321 2.49 -21.81 -8.32
C ALA A 321 3.98 -22.16 -8.53
N MET A 322 4.66 -21.43 -9.41
CA MET A 322 6.10 -21.63 -9.67
C MET A 322 6.94 -21.36 -8.41
N ARG A 323 6.61 -20.31 -7.65
CA ARG A 323 7.26 -20.01 -6.35
C ARG A 323 7.04 -21.14 -5.37
N MET A 324 5.81 -21.61 -5.20
CA MET A 324 5.49 -22.66 -4.22
C MET A 324 6.07 -24.02 -4.62
N LEU A 325 6.26 -24.28 -5.92
CA LEU A 325 6.97 -25.47 -6.39
C LEU A 325 8.41 -25.55 -5.86
N LEU A 326 9.06 -24.39 -5.68
CA LEU A 326 10.41 -24.29 -5.10
C LEU A 326 10.38 -24.16 -3.57
N VAL A 327 9.43 -23.38 -3.03
CA VAL A 327 9.35 -23.10 -1.58
C VAL A 327 8.88 -24.31 -0.79
N VAL A 328 7.96 -25.15 -1.29
CA VAL A 328 7.49 -26.35 -0.56
C VAL A 328 8.63 -27.34 -0.27
N PRO A 329 9.40 -27.82 -1.25
CA PRO A 329 10.54 -28.69 -0.97
C PRO A 329 11.62 -27.98 -0.16
N GLY A 330 11.91 -26.71 -0.47
CA GLY A 330 12.86 -25.90 0.32
C GLY A 330 12.45 -25.78 1.78
N MET A 331 11.16 -25.57 2.07
CA MET A 331 10.62 -25.46 3.41
C MET A 331 10.53 -26.81 4.12
N ALA A 332 10.37 -27.92 3.39
CA ALA A 332 10.51 -29.25 3.98
C ALA A 332 11.95 -29.50 4.46
N ILE A 333 12.96 -29.08 3.68
CA ILE A 333 14.38 -29.14 4.05
C ILE A 333 14.66 -28.20 5.24
N VAL A 334 14.35 -26.91 5.12
CA VAL A 334 14.54 -25.91 6.18
C VAL A 334 13.77 -26.31 7.43
N GLY A 335 12.54 -26.78 7.29
CA GLY A 335 11.71 -27.27 8.39
C GLY A 335 12.33 -28.47 9.10
N SER A 336 12.94 -29.40 8.36
CA SER A 336 13.68 -30.52 8.96
C SER A 336 14.96 -30.09 9.70
N ILE A 337 15.63 -29.01 9.24
CA ILE A 337 16.80 -28.43 9.91
C ILE A 337 16.37 -27.70 11.20
N LEU A 338 15.31 -26.89 11.13
CA LEU A 338 14.77 -26.16 12.29
C LEU A 338 14.11 -27.10 13.31
N TYR A 339 13.47 -28.16 12.83
CA TYR A 339 12.72 -29.11 13.65
C TYR A 339 12.82 -30.53 13.04
N PRO A 340 13.72 -31.40 13.55
CA PRO A 340 13.98 -32.73 12.99
C PRO A 340 12.75 -33.64 12.89
N ASN A 341 11.74 -33.42 13.75
CA ASN A 341 10.51 -34.21 13.76
C ASN A 341 9.44 -33.69 12.79
N THR A 342 9.73 -32.71 11.92
CA THR A 342 8.77 -32.10 10.97
C THR A 342 8.00 -33.15 10.16
N PHE A 343 8.70 -34.13 9.58
CA PHE A 343 8.06 -35.18 8.79
C PHE A 343 7.21 -36.14 9.64
N ARG A 344 7.58 -36.38 10.90
CA ARG A 344 6.83 -37.23 11.82
C ARG A 344 5.50 -36.58 12.20
N ASP A 345 5.52 -35.29 12.52
CA ASP A 345 4.32 -34.53 12.87
C ASP A 345 3.38 -34.39 11.67
N LEU A 346 3.93 -34.15 10.48
CA LEU A 346 3.14 -34.09 9.25
C LEU A 346 2.47 -35.43 8.94
N ARG A 347 3.17 -36.55 9.16
CA ARG A 347 2.60 -37.90 9.01
C ARG A 347 1.55 -38.22 10.09
N GLN A 348 1.74 -37.72 11.31
CA GLN A 348 0.73 -37.87 12.38
C GLN A 348 -0.57 -37.10 12.09
N LEU A 349 -0.54 -36.04 11.29
CA LEU A 349 -1.76 -35.36 10.84
C LEU A 349 -2.60 -36.22 9.88
N ALA A 350 -2.00 -37.22 9.22
CA ALA A 350 -2.73 -38.18 8.40
C ALA A 350 -3.42 -39.29 9.22
N ASN A 351 -3.18 -39.39 10.53
CA ASN A 351 -3.80 -40.41 11.36
C ASN A 351 -5.31 -40.12 11.60
N PRO A 352 -6.16 -41.17 11.61
CA PRO A 352 -7.60 -41.03 11.72
C PRO A 352 -8.06 -40.37 13.03
N GLU A 353 -7.33 -40.54 14.13
CA GLU A 353 -7.64 -39.89 15.43
C GLU A 353 -7.56 -38.36 15.40
N LYS A 354 -6.68 -37.79 14.57
CA LYS A 354 -6.49 -36.32 14.46
C LYS A 354 -7.28 -35.70 13.30
N ARG A 355 -7.86 -36.52 12.42
CA ARG A 355 -8.56 -36.12 11.19
C ARG A 355 -9.67 -35.07 11.43
N GLY A 356 -10.37 -35.16 12.56
CA GLY A 356 -11.41 -34.20 12.95
C GLY A 356 -10.91 -32.78 13.25
N SER A 357 -9.60 -32.57 13.44
CA SER A 357 -9.00 -31.25 13.67
C SER A 357 -8.10 -30.77 12.53
N VAL A 358 -7.80 -31.61 11.54
CA VAL A 358 -6.93 -31.28 10.39
C VAL A 358 -7.55 -30.25 9.45
N TRP A 359 -8.88 -30.09 9.48
CA TRP A 359 -9.55 -29.06 8.67
C TRP A 359 -9.11 -27.64 9.05
N ILE A 360 -8.72 -27.39 10.30
CA ILE A 360 -8.30 -26.06 10.78
C ILE A 360 -7.01 -25.59 10.08
N PRO A 361 -5.89 -26.34 10.10
CA PRO A 361 -4.69 -25.93 9.40
C PRO A 361 -4.88 -25.90 7.88
N VAL A 362 -5.67 -26.82 7.29
CA VAL A 362 -5.99 -26.79 5.85
C VAL A 362 -6.74 -25.51 5.48
N LEU A 363 -7.78 -25.14 6.25
CA LEU A 363 -8.51 -23.89 6.05
C LEU A 363 -7.60 -22.67 6.23
N SER A 364 -6.64 -22.73 7.16
CA SER A 364 -5.63 -21.67 7.31
C SER A 364 -4.77 -21.51 6.06
N GLY A 365 -4.39 -22.62 5.43
CA GLY A 365 -3.66 -22.63 4.16
C GLY A 365 -4.47 -22.08 3.00
N VAL A 366 -5.79 -22.33 2.98
CA VAL A 366 -6.71 -21.74 1.99
C VAL A 366 -6.82 -20.23 2.16
N CYS A 367 -6.98 -19.74 3.40
CA CYS A 367 -6.98 -18.30 3.69
C CYS A 367 -5.66 -17.64 3.29
N LEU A 368 -4.53 -18.31 3.56
CA LEU A 368 -3.20 -17.82 3.18
C LEU A 368 -3.01 -17.81 1.66
N PHE A 369 -3.50 -18.82 0.95
CA PHE A 369 -3.53 -18.85 -0.52
C PHE A 369 -4.31 -17.66 -1.08
N LEU A 370 -5.53 -17.43 -0.59
CA LEU A 370 -6.37 -16.31 -1.03
C LEU A 370 -5.68 -14.97 -0.79
N SER A 371 -5.06 -14.82 0.38
CA SER A 371 -4.27 -13.63 0.72
C SER A 371 -3.10 -13.41 -0.24
N GLN A 372 -2.29 -14.45 -0.51
CA GLN A 372 -1.16 -14.38 -1.42
C GLN A 372 -1.59 -14.10 -2.88
N PHE A 373 -2.68 -14.73 -3.34
CA PHE A 373 -3.24 -14.46 -4.66
C PHE A 373 -3.64 -12.99 -4.81
N PHE A 374 -4.42 -12.47 -3.86
CA PHE A 374 -4.90 -11.10 -3.93
C PHE A 374 -3.79 -10.06 -3.81
N ILE A 375 -2.77 -10.27 -2.98
CA ILE A 375 -1.66 -9.30 -2.87
C ILE A 375 -0.78 -9.31 -4.12
N TYR A 376 -0.55 -10.46 -4.75
CA TYR A 376 0.19 -10.55 -6.01
C TYR A 376 -0.55 -9.79 -7.10
N PHE A 377 -1.86 -9.97 -7.16
CA PHE A 377 -2.70 -9.26 -8.12
C PHE A 377 -2.73 -7.75 -7.86
N ALA A 378 -2.80 -7.32 -6.60
CA ALA A 378 -2.70 -5.91 -6.22
C ALA A 378 -1.35 -5.31 -6.62
N LEU A 379 -0.24 -6.00 -6.32
CA LEU A 379 1.12 -5.57 -6.70
C LEU A 379 1.32 -5.45 -8.21
N GLY A 380 0.54 -6.15 -9.04
CA GLY A 380 0.55 -5.93 -10.49
C GLY A 380 -0.15 -4.64 -10.94
N ASN A 381 -1.13 -4.16 -10.17
CA ASN A 381 -2.05 -3.11 -10.61
C ASN A 381 -1.83 -1.74 -9.92
N ILE A 382 -1.24 -1.71 -8.73
CA ILE A 382 -0.99 -0.48 -7.95
C ILE A 382 0.44 -0.45 -7.42
N ALA A 383 0.90 0.74 -7.00
CA ALA A 383 2.24 0.94 -6.44
C ALA A 383 2.48 0.06 -5.21
N THR A 384 3.72 -0.41 -5.04
CA THR A 384 4.10 -1.41 -4.03
C THR A 384 3.82 -0.89 -2.61
N GLY A 385 4.19 0.37 -2.33
CA GLY A 385 3.93 1.02 -1.04
C GLY A 385 2.43 1.13 -0.71
N VAL A 386 1.60 1.46 -1.70
CA VAL A 386 0.13 1.56 -1.56
C VAL A 386 -0.47 0.20 -1.26
N ALA A 387 -0.10 -0.83 -2.01
CA ALA A 387 -0.61 -2.19 -1.82
C ALA A 387 -0.30 -2.73 -0.42
N ILE A 388 0.94 -2.58 0.04
CA ILE A 388 1.35 -3.06 1.37
C ILE A 388 0.72 -2.23 2.49
N ALA A 389 0.57 -0.92 2.33
CA ALA A 389 -0.16 -0.11 3.31
C ALA A 389 -1.62 -0.57 3.48
N ILE A 390 -2.33 -0.83 2.39
CA ILE A 390 -3.72 -1.34 2.44
C ILE A 390 -3.77 -2.76 3.03
N PHE A 391 -2.83 -3.62 2.66
CA PHE A 391 -2.72 -4.98 3.22
C PHE A 391 -2.60 -4.96 4.77
N PHE A 392 -1.91 -3.97 5.32
CA PHE A 392 -1.72 -3.77 6.76
C PHE A 392 -2.99 -3.34 7.53
N VAL A 393 -4.16 -3.43 6.91
CA VAL A 393 -5.47 -3.52 7.61
C VAL A 393 -5.60 -4.86 8.37
N PHE A 394 -4.84 -5.91 8.02
CA PHE A 394 -4.98 -7.22 8.65
C PHE A 394 -4.91 -7.22 10.20
N PRO A 395 -4.07 -6.42 10.91
CA PRO A 395 -4.02 -6.47 12.38
C PRO A 395 -5.33 -6.02 13.02
N THR A 396 -6.00 -5.01 12.45
CA THR A 396 -7.27 -4.50 12.98
C THR A 396 -8.38 -5.51 12.75
N VAL A 397 -8.45 -6.09 11.55
CA VAL A 397 -9.38 -7.18 11.22
C VAL A 397 -9.11 -8.41 12.10
N THR A 398 -7.85 -8.74 12.37
CA THR A 398 -7.46 -9.85 13.24
C THR A 398 -8.01 -9.64 14.65
N ILE A 399 -7.90 -8.43 15.20
CA ILE A 399 -8.41 -8.18 16.55
C ILE A 399 -9.95 -8.19 16.58
N LEU A 400 -10.60 -7.66 15.53
CA LEU A 400 -12.05 -7.72 15.40
C LEU A 400 -12.55 -9.17 15.33
N LEU A 401 -11.88 -10.00 14.53
CA LEU A 401 -12.21 -11.42 14.38
C LEU A 401 -11.90 -12.21 15.67
N SER A 402 -10.83 -11.84 16.37
CA SER A 402 -10.49 -12.38 17.70
C SER A 402 -11.58 -12.06 18.72
N TRP A 403 -12.12 -10.84 18.72
CA TRP A 403 -13.26 -10.49 19.58
C TRP A 403 -14.50 -11.31 19.26
N LEU A 404 -14.84 -11.46 17.97
CA LEU A 404 -16.00 -12.23 17.54
C LEU A 404 -15.92 -13.72 17.95
N ILE A 405 -14.72 -14.30 17.89
CA ILE A 405 -14.52 -15.75 18.12
C ILE A 405 -14.20 -16.06 19.59
N PHE A 406 -13.43 -15.21 20.27
CA PHE A 406 -12.94 -15.45 21.64
C PHE A 406 -13.59 -14.55 22.71
N GLY A 407 -14.40 -13.56 22.32
CA GLY A 407 -15.15 -12.72 23.26
C GLY A 407 -14.33 -11.63 23.97
N SER A 408 -13.04 -11.45 23.65
CA SER A 408 -12.21 -10.40 24.25
C SER A 408 -12.59 -9.02 23.70
N ARG A 409 -13.31 -8.20 24.48
CA ARG A 409 -13.79 -6.88 24.04
C ARG A 409 -12.63 -5.98 23.59
N PRO A 410 -12.66 -5.41 22.38
CA PRO A 410 -11.65 -4.46 21.95
C PRO A 410 -11.75 -3.18 22.80
N SER A 411 -10.61 -2.59 23.13
CA SER A 411 -10.57 -1.31 23.82
C SER A 411 -11.02 -0.18 22.89
N PHE A 412 -11.57 0.92 23.44
CA PHE A 412 -11.90 2.12 22.67
C PHE A 412 -10.68 2.67 21.91
N ILE A 413 -9.50 2.58 22.54
CA ILE A 413 -8.21 2.95 21.94
C ILE A 413 -7.91 2.14 20.68
N LEU A 414 -8.42 0.91 20.54
CA LEU A 414 -8.26 0.09 19.36
C LEU A 414 -9.32 0.38 18.26
N ALA A 415 -10.46 0.95 18.64
CA ALA A 415 -11.50 1.37 17.70
C ALA A 415 -11.14 2.68 16.96
N LEU A 416 -10.57 3.68 17.66
CA LEU A 416 -10.07 4.97 17.12
C LEU A 416 -9.01 4.86 16.00
N ALA A 417 -8.67 3.65 15.66
CA ALA A 417 -7.33 3.17 15.64
C ALA A 417 -7.23 2.23 14.45
N ALA A 418 -8.14 1.26 14.47
CA ALA A 418 -8.79 0.82 13.27
C ALA A 418 -9.25 2.00 12.38
N ALA A 419 -9.96 3.00 12.90
CA ALA A 419 -10.44 4.14 12.11
C ALA A 419 -9.30 4.93 11.43
N THR A 420 -8.21 5.21 12.15
CA THR A 420 -7.04 5.91 11.60
C THR A 420 -6.29 5.09 10.55
N ILE A 421 -6.21 3.76 10.68
CA ILE A 421 -5.69 2.89 9.61
C ILE A 421 -6.57 2.99 8.36
N TYR A 422 -7.90 2.96 8.49
CA TYR A 422 -8.79 3.08 7.33
C TYR A 422 -8.67 4.45 6.64
N ILE A 423 -8.51 5.53 7.41
CA ILE A 423 -8.22 6.87 6.87
C ILE A 423 -6.88 6.87 6.13
N GLY A 424 -5.83 6.27 6.71
CA GLY A 424 -4.53 6.13 6.08
C GLY A 424 -4.61 5.36 4.76
N CYS A 425 -5.34 4.23 4.73
CA CYS A 425 -5.56 3.43 3.53
C CYS A 425 -6.36 4.17 2.47
N PHE A 426 -7.32 5.01 2.85
CA PHE A 426 -8.05 5.85 1.90
C PHE A 426 -7.12 6.91 1.28
N LEU A 427 -6.24 7.50 2.09
CA LEU A 427 -5.31 8.54 1.65
C LEU A 427 -4.23 8.02 0.69
N THR A 428 -3.91 6.72 0.72
CA THR A 428 -2.99 6.09 -0.25
C THR A 428 -3.59 5.92 -1.64
N LEU A 429 -4.90 6.06 -1.80
CA LEU A 429 -5.54 5.98 -3.11
C LEU A 429 -5.32 7.27 -3.89
N PRO A 430 -4.85 7.18 -5.15
CA PRO A 430 -4.68 8.37 -5.97
C PRO A 430 -6.06 8.96 -6.32
N PRO A 431 -6.22 10.30 -6.39
CA PRO A 431 -7.54 10.93 -6.63
C PRO A 431 -8.23 10.45 -7.91
N ILE A 432 -7.44 10.10 -8.93
CA ILE A 432 -7.93 9.52 -10.20
C ILE A 432 -8.68 8.18 -10.01
N ALA A 433 -8.48 7.47 -8.89
CA ALA A 433 -9.17 6.22 -8.60
C ALA A 433 -10.68 6.40 -8.40
N PHE A 434 -11.14 7.60 -8.08
CA PHE A 434 -12.54 7.93 -7.80
C PHE A 434 -13.24 8.69 -8.93
N GLN A 435 -12.52 9.03 -10.00
CA GLN A 435 -13.11 9.69 -11.16
C GLN A 435 -13.75 8.61 -12.06
N GLY A 436 -14.93 8.89 -12.63
CA GLY A 436 -15.72 7.96 -13.46
C GLY A 436 -15.07 7.48 -14.78
N GLY A 437 -13.77 7.71 -14.95
CA GLY A 437 -12.90 7.18 -16.00
C GLY A 437 -11.52 6.74 -15.49
N GLY A 438 -11.34 6.62 -14.17
CA GLY A 438 -10.14 6.05 -13.56
C GLY A 438 -9.94 4.62 -14.06
N SER A 439 -8.69 4.25 -14.34
CA SER A 439 -8.36 2.90 -14.80
C SER A 439 -8.94 1.88 -13.81
N ASN A 440 -9.87 1.06 -14.28
CA ASN A 440 -10.56 0.03 -13.49
C ASN A 440 -9.59 -0.81 -12.65
N ASN A 441 -8.35 -0.94 -13.13
CA ASN A 441 -7.23 -1.64 -12.51
C ASN A 441 -6.79 -1.05 -11.15
N ILE A 442 -6.87 0.28 -10.91
CA ILE A 442 -6.41 0.87 -9.63
C ILE A 442 -7.36 0.49 -8.49
N LEU A 443 -8.66 0.71 -8.68
CA LEU A 443 -9.67 0.40 -7.66
C LEU A 443 -9.72 -1.11 -7.41
N LEU A 444 -9.61 -1.91 -8.48
CA LEU A 444 -9.53 -3.36 -8.40
C LEU A 444 -8.25 -3.81 -7.67
N GLY A 445 -7.09 -3.19 -7.93
CA GLY A 445 -5.85 -3.41 -7.17
C GLY A 445 -5.99 -3.06 -5.68
N ALA A 446 -6.62 -1.95 -5.35
CA ALA A 446 -6.88 -1.56 -3.96
C ALA A 446 -7.86 -2.52 -3.25
N SER A 447 -8.95 -2.92 -3.92
CA SER A 447 -9.93 -3.86 -3.36
C SER A 447 -9.31 -5.23 -3.10
N THR A 448 -8.43 -5.69 -3.98
CA THR A 448 -7.70 -6.95 -3.80
C THR A 448 -6.63 -6.83 -2.71
N ALA A 449 -5.94 -5.72 -2.56
CA ALA A 449 -5.05 -5.49 -1.41
C ALA A 449 -5.82 -5.56 -0.07
N LEU A 450 -7.01 -4.95 0.00
CA LEU A 450 -7.88 -5.02 1.16
C LEU A 450 -8.37 -6.45 1.43
N ALA A 451 -8.84 -7.15 0.39
CA ALA A 451 -9.25 -8.56 0.48
C ALA A 451 -8.10 -9.46 0.94
N SER A 452 -6.86 -9.15 0.54
CA SER A 452 -5.67 -9.85 1.03
C SER A 452 -5.47 -9.66 2.52
N GLY A 453 -5.62 -8.43 3.04
CA GLY A 453 -5.51 -8.15 4.47
C GLY A 453 -6.59 -8.86 5.30
N VAL A 454 -7.83 -8.88 4.81
CA VAL A 454 -8.95 -9.58 5.48
C VAL A 454 -8.74 -11.09 5.52
N THR A 455 -8.35 -11.70 4.40
CA THR A 455 -8.08 -13.14 4.32
C THR A 455 -6.84 -13.54 5.12
N PHE A 456 -5.82 -12.67 5.18
CA PHE A 456 -4.65 -12.87 6.04
C PHE A 456 -5.00 -12.87 7.53
N ALA A 457 -5.92 -12.00 7.97
CA ALA A 457 -6.43 -12.00 9.33
C ALA A 457 -7.10 -13.34 9.70
N GLY A 458 -7.88 -13.91 8.77
CA GLY A 458 -8.45 -15.26 8.90
C GLY A 458 -7.37 -16.33 9.08
N TYR A 459 -6.31 -16.29 8.25
CA TYR A 459 -5.14 -17.16 8.39
C TYR A 459 -4.49 -17.03 9.77
N VAL A 460 -4.29 -15.80 10.27
CA VAL A 460 -3.68 -15.55 11.59
C VAL A 460 -4.50 -16.17 12.72
N ILE A 461 -5.82 -16.01 12.71
CA ILE A 461 -6.71 -16.61 13.73
C ILE A 461 -6.73 -18.14 13.64
N LEU A 462 -6.84 -18.71 12.44
CA LEU A 462 -6.82 -20.16 12.25
C LEU A 462 -5.48 -20.78 12.64
N THR A 463 -4.38 -20.06 12.45
CA THR A 463 -3.05 -20.43 12.93
C THR A 463 -3.00 -20.48 14.45
N GLN A 464 -3.55 -19.47 15.14
CA GLN A 464 -3.63 -19.46 16.61
C GLN A 464 -4.50 -20.61 17.14
N LEU A 465 -5.63 -20.88 16.50
CA LEU A 465 -6.51 -22.02 16.84
C LEU A 465 -5.80 -23.36 16.64
N SER A 466 -5.04 -23.50 15.54
CA SER A 466 -4.25 -24.70 15.25
C SER A 466 -3.15 -24.93 16.28
N ALA A 467 -2.44 -23.87 16.66
CA ALA A 467 -1.41 -23.94 17.72
C ALA A 467 -2.02 -24.37 19.06
N LYS A 468 -3.21 -23.88 19.41
CA LYS A 468 -3.88 -24.19 20.69
C LYS A 468 -4.46 -25.61 20.72
N LYS A 469 -5.11 -26.06 19.63
CA LYS A 469 -5.78 -27.36 19.55
C LYS A 469 -4.84 -28.52 19.19
N LEU A 470 -3.99 -28.33 18.19
CA LEU A 470 -3.14 -29.40 17.66
C LEU A 470 -1.71 -29.39 18.23
N LYS A 471 -1.29 -28.32 18.91
CA LYS A 471 0.08 -28.13 19.44
C LYS A 471 1.17 -28.40 18.38
N LEU A 472 0.86 -28.10 17.12
CA LEU A 472 1.79 -28.23 16.00
C LEU A 472 2.91 -27.21 16.13
N HIS A 473 4.13 -27.65 15.88
CA HIS A 473 5.27 -26.76 15.77
C HIS A 473 5.11 -25.83 14.52
N PRO A 474 5.60 -24.58 14.54
CA PRO A 474 5.48 -23.66 13.40
C PRO A 474 6.06 -24.19 12.08
N ALA A 475 7.13 -24.99 12.14
CA ALA A 475 7.78 -25.55 10.95
C ALA A 475 6.88 -26.49 10.11
N PRO A 476 6.34 -27.61 10.65
CA PRO A 476 5.42 -28.48 9.91
C PRO A 476 4.13 -27.78 9.51
N PHE A 477 3.66 -26.82 10.31
CA PHE A 477 2.49 -26.00 9.98
C PHE A 477 2.71 -25.16 8.71
N SER A 478 3.87 -24.54 8.56
CA SER A 478 4.22 -23.78 7.35
C SER A 478 4.41 -24.67 6.12
N VAL A 479 5.01 -25.86 6.26
CA VAL A 479 5.09 -26.84 5.15
C VAL A 479 3.70 -27.21 4.65
N LEU A 480 2.76 -27.49 5.57
CA LEU A 480 1.39 -27.81 5.22
C LEU A 480 0.70 -26.64 4.50
N ASN A 481 0.80 -25.42 5.03
CA ASN A 481 0.20 -24.26 4.41
C ASN A 481 0.77 -23.96 3.03
N PHE A 482 2.09 -23.98 2.85
CA PHE A 482 2.70 -23.79 1.53
C PHE A 482 2.31 -24.90 0.55
N SER A 483 2.13 -26.14 1.02
CA SER A 483 1.60 -27.23 0.19
C SER A 483 0.16 -26.97 -0.25
N VAL A 484 -0.69 -26.45 0.64
CA VAL A 484 -2.05 -26.03 0.30
C VAL A 484 -2.02 -24.90 -0.75
N ILE A 485 -1.16 -23.89 -0.58
CA ILE A 485 -1.00 -22.81 -1.57
C ILE A 485 -0.60 -23.38 -2.93
N LEU A 486 0.35 -24.32 -2.98
CA LEU A 486 0.77 -24.96 -4.24
C LEU A 486 -0.41 -25.64 -4.94
N VAL A 487 -1.14 -26.50 -4.21
CA VAL A 487 -2.28 -27.25 -4.77
C VAL A 487 -3.36 -26.30 -5.27
N PHE A 488 -3.77 -25.33 -4.46
CA PHE A 488 -4.81 -24.38 -4.85
C PHE A 488 -4.36 -23.47 -6.00
N SER A 489 -3.09 -23.06 -6.04
CA SER A 489 -2.58 -22.25 -7.16
C SER A 489 -2.64 -23.02 -8.48
N VAL A 490 -2.24 -24.30 -8.49
CA VAL A 490 -2.31 -25.16 -9.69
C VAL A 490 -3.76 -25.43 -10.11
N VAL A 491 -4.66 -25.66 -9.15
CA VAL A 491 -6.09 -25.89 -9.44
C VAL A 491 -6.75 -24.63 -10.00
N PHE A 492 -6.54 -23.46 -9.37
CA PHE A 492 -7.13 -22.21 -9.83
C PHE A 492 -6.53 -21.71 -11.15
N LEU A 493 -5.30 -22.11 -11.50
CA LEU A 493 -4.72 -21.85 -12.81
C LEU A 493 -5.53 -22.50 -13.96
N ARG A 494 -6.29 -23.57 -13.67
CA ARG A 494 -7.23 -24.16 -14.64
C ARG A 494 -8.47 -23.29 -14.86
N LEU A 495 -8.89 -22.53 -13.84
CA LEU A 495 -10.03 -21.62 -13.91
C LEU A 495 -9.65 -20.27 -14.53
N PHE A 496 -8.44 -19.80 -14.24
CA PHE A 496 -7.89 -18.55 -14.74
C PHE A 496 -6.56 -18.85 -15.44
N PRO A 497 -6.58 -19.24 -16.73
CA PRO A 497 -5.36 -19.58 -17.45
C PRO A 497 -4.42 -18.38 -17.54
N ALA A 498 -3.13 -18.62 -17.35
CA ALA A 498 -2.11 -17.60 -17.54
C ALA A 498 -1.96 -17.26 -19.02
N GLN A 499 -1.75 -15.97 -19.31
CA GLN A 499 -1.44 -15.49 -20.65
C GLN A 499 0.08 -15.48 -20.81
N THR A 500 0.62 -16.50 -21.47
CA THR A 500 2.06 -16.72 -21.59
C THR A 500 2.64 -16.35 -22.96
N ASP A 501 1.86 -15.67 -23.80
CA ASP A 501 2.27 -15.28 -25.14
C ASP A 501 3.43 -14.28 -25.07
N GLY A 502 4.55 -14.61 -25.73
CA GLY A 502 5.75 -13.77 -25.75
C GLY A 502 6.54 -13.74 -24.43
N VAL A 503 6.21 -14.57 -23.43
CA VAL A 503 6.91 -14.60 -22.15
C VAL A 503 8.31 -15.19 -22.30
N ASN A 504 9.31 -14.47 -21.80
CA ASN A 504 10.67 -15.01 -21.68
C ASN A 504 10.79 -15.90 -20.43
N TRP A 505 10.64 -17.20 -20.64
CA TRP A 505 10.65 -18.20 -19.56
C TRP A 505 11.92 -18.21 -18.71
N PHE A 506 13.09 -17.88 -19.29
CA PHE A 506 14.34 -17.81 -18.55
C PHE A 506 14.29 -16.71 -17.48
N HIS A 507 13.87 -15.51 -17.86
CA HIS A 507 13.73 -14.39 -16.92
C HIS A 507 12.65 -14.66 -15.88
N LEU A 508 11.53 -15.30 -16.26
CA LEU A 508 10.46 -15.65 -15.33
C LEU A 508 10.92 -16.67 -14.28
N TRP A 509 11.65 -17.71 -14.69
CA TRP A 509 12.22 -18.68 -13.77
C TRP A 509 13.27 -18.05 -12.86
N PHE A 510 14.16 -17.21 -13.40
CA PHE A 510 15.15 -16.49 -12.60
C PHE A 510 14.50 -15.62 -11.53
N GLY A 511 13.51 -14.80 -11.89
CA GLY A 511 12.76 -13.97 -10.94
C GLY A 511 12.01 -14.81 -9.91
N THR A 512 11.45 -15.95 -10.32
CA THR A 512 10.73 -16.85 -9.41
C THR A 512 11.65 -17.58 -8.43
N VAL A 513 12.84 -17.99 -8.86
CA VAL A 513 13.87 -18.57 -7.98
C VAL A 513 14.31 -17.55 -6.94
N LEU A 514 14.50 -16.29 -7.35
CA LEU A 514 14.83 -15.19 -6.44
C LEU A 514 13.70 -14.94 -5.42
N LEU A 515 12.42 -14.99 -5.85
CA LEU A 515 11.26 -14.93 -4.96
C LEU A 515 11.19 -16.11 -3.98
N ALA A 516 11.51 -17.32 -4.43
CA ALA A 516 11.52 -18.50 -3.57
C ALA A 516 12.64 -18.41 -2.53
N LEU A 517 13.83 -17.95 -2.93
CA LEU A 517 14.97 -17.77 -2.04
C LEU A 517 14.68 -16.74 -0.96
N THR A 518 14.17 -15.56 -1.33
CA THR A 518 13.77 -14.51 -0.38
C THR A 518 12.69 -15.00 0.59
N THR A 519 11.73 -15.81 0.12
CA THR A 519 10.73 -16.43 1.01
C THR A 519 11.38 -17.35 2.06
N LEU A 520 12.26 -18.26 1.62
CA LEU A 520 12.90 -19.24 2.50
C LEU A 520 13.84 -18.57 3.50
N VAL A 521 14.68 -17.64 3.03
CA VAL A 521 15.61 -16.87 3.87
C VAL A 521 14.83 -15.99 4.85
N GLY A 522 13.85 -15.23 4.36
CA GLY A 522 13.03 -14.36 5.21
C GLY A 522 12.32 -15.15 6.32
N TYR A 523 11.75 -16.30 5.97
CA TYR A 523 11.11 -17.21 6.92
C TYR A 523 12.08 -17.78 7.95
N ALA A 524 13.24 -18.28 7.51
CA ALA A 524 14.25 -18.85 8.41
C ALA A 524 14.75 -17.79 9.42
N LEU A 525 15.09 -16.59 8.93
CA LEU A 525 15.52 -15.47 9.78
C LEU A 525 14.43 -15.07 10.79
N ASN A 526 13.16 -15.03 10.35
CA ASN A 526 12.04 -14.71 11.24
C ASN A 526 11.90 -15.75 12.36
N ASN A 527 11.97 -17.04 12.01
CA ASN A 527 11.81 -18.13 12.96
C ASN A 527 12.98 -18.25 13.95
N PHE A 528 14.20 -17.91 13.54
CA PHE A 528 15.34 -17.85 14.46
C PHE A 528 15.32 -16.59 15.34
N GLY A 529 14.78 -15.47 14.83
CA GLY A 529 14.76 -14.20 15.55
C GLY A 529 13.67 -14.10 16.62
N ILE A 530 12.47 -14.63 16.35
CA ILE A 530 11.33 -14.53 17.28
C ILE A 530 11.64 -15.13 18.68
N PRO A 531 12.25 -16.32 18.81
CA PRO A 531 12.62 -16.87 20.11
C PRO A 531 13.66 -16.03 20.88
N MET A 532 14.49 -15.24 20.18
CA MET A 532 15.56 -14.44 20.80
C MET A 532 15.06 -13.14 21.44
N ILE A 533 14.10 -12.45 20.81
CA ILE A 533 13.58 -11.15 21.29
C ILE A 533 12.13 -11.22 21.82
N GLY A 534 11.44 -12.33 21.55
CA GLY A 534 10.03 -12.53 21.87
C GLY A 534 9.09 -12.00 20.78
N ALA A 535 7.94 -12.66 20.63
CA ALA A 535 6.97 -12.40 19.56
C ALA A 535 6.43 -10.95 19.55
N ALA A 536 6.27 -10.33 20.73
CA ALA A 536 5.76 -8.96 20.83
C ALA A 536 6.75 -7.92 20.26
N PHE A 537 8.05 -8.03 20.58
CA PHE A 537 9.07 -7.15 19.99
C PHE A 537 9.26 -7.40 18.50
N ALA A 538 9.23 -8.67 18.07
CA ALA A 538 9.30 -9.01 16.65
C ALA A 538 8.14 -8.36 15.85
N SER A 539 6.92 -8.37 16.41
CA SER A 539 5.76 -7.70 15.81
C SER A 539 5.97 -6.20 15.63
N VAL A 540 6.62 -5.51 16.58
CA VAL A 540 6.90 -4.07 16.47
C VAL A 540 7.87 -3.79 15.31
N ILE A 541 8.90 -4.61 15.13
CA ILE A 541 9.85 -4.44 14.02
C ILE A 541 9.14 -4.71 12.69
N SER A 542 8.36 -5.79 12.59
CA SER A 542 7.59 -6.13 11.38
C SER A 542 6.47 -5.13 11.06
N ALA A 543 5.99 -4.37 12.05
CA ALA A 543 5.00 -3.30 11.86
C ALA A 543 5.51 -2.14 10.98
N SER A 544 6.83 -1.97 10.87
CA SER A 544 7.46 -1.00 9.98
C SER A 544 7.37 -1.37 8.49
N GLY A 545 6.80 -2.54 8.16
CA GLY A 545 6.73 -3.11 6.82
C GLY A 545 6.23 -2.16 5.72
N PRO A 546 5.12 -1.41 5.88
CA PRO A 546 4.62 -0.50 4.85
C PRO A 546 5.59 0.64 4.53
N ALA A 547 6.14 1.30 5.55
CA ALA A 547 7.12 2.37 5.35
C ALA A 547 8.41 1.82 4.71
N LEU A 548 8.91 0.68 5.20
CA LEU A 548 10.13 0.06 4.67
C LEU A 548 9.94 -0.34 3.20
N THR A 549 8.81 -0.96 2.86
CA THR A 549 8.52 -1.35 1.48
C THR A 549 8.36 -0.12 0.58
N SER A 550 7.71 0.93 1.07
CA SER A 550 7.53 2.18 0.29
C SER A 550 8.87 2.86 0.02
N LEU A 551 9.74 2.96 1.02
CA LEU A 551 11.09 3.54 0.87
C LEU A 551 11.93 2.73 -0.12
N LEU A 552 11.92 1.40 0.00
CA LEU A 552 12.65 0.54 -0.93
C LEU A 552 12.06 0.59 -2.35
N ALA A 553 10.75 0.76 -2.50
CA ALA A 553 10.14 0.90 -3.82
C ALA A 553 10.61 2.18 -4.51
N VAL A 554 10.66 3.31 -3.80
CA VAL A 554 11.26 4.55 -4.33
C VAL A 554 12.76 4.35 -4.63
N ALA A 555 13.50 3.67 -3.75
CA ALA A 555 14.96 3.53 -3.87
C ALA A 555 15.43 2.48 -4.90
N ILE A 556 14.63 1.44 -5.21
CA ILE A 556 15.05 0.33 -6.08
C ILE A 556 14.39 0.41 -7.45
N ILE A 557 13.08 0.71 -7.49
CA ILE A 557 12.27 0.68 -8.72
C ILE A 557 11.80 2.08 -9.15
N SER A 558 12.32 3.13 -8.50
CA SER A 558 11.99 4.54 -8.77
C SER A 558 10.48 4.83 -8.82
N GLU A 559 9.68 4.12 -8.00
CA GLU A 559 8.25 4.38 -7.89
C GLU A 559 8.04 5.81 -7.36
N SER A 560 7.16 6.58 -8.02
CA SER A 560 6.77 7.90 -7.54
C SER A 560 5.49 7.79 -6.72
N LEU A 561 5.59 8.14 -5.44
CA LEU A 561 4.45 8.24 -4.53
C LEU A 561 4.08 9.70 -4.33
N ALA A 562 2.81 10.03 -4.51
CA ALA A 562 2.30 11.38 -4.24
C ALA A 562 2.29 11.67 -2.72
N LEU A 563 2.25 12.96 -2.36
CA LEU A 563 2.32 13.39 -0.95
C LEU A 563 1.21 12.78 -0.09
N ASN A 564 -0.01 12.67 -0.61
CA ASN A 564 -1.12 11.97 0.06
C ASN A 564 -0.79 10.50 0.33
N GLN A 565 -0.13 9.81 -0.60
CA GLN A 565 0.24 8.41 -0.43
C GLN A 565 1.29 8.22 0.64
N TRP A 566 2.27 9.12 0.72
CA TRP A 566 3.24 9.15 1.82
C TRP A 566 2.57 9.35 3.17
N LEU A 567 1.66 10.32 3.28
CA LEU A 567 0.91 10.55 4.50
C LEU A 567 0.11 9.31 4.91
N GLY A 568 -0.55 8.64 3.96
CA GLY A 568 -1.28 7.41 4.21
C GLY A 568 -0.38 6.27 4.72
N VAL A 569 0.78 6.05 4.08
CA VAL A 569 1.78 5.05 4.51
C VAL A 569 2.30 5.34 5.92
N ILE A 570 2.61 6.61 6.22
CA ILE A 570 3.11 7.04 7.53
C ILE A 570 2.04 6.80 8.61
N ILE A 571 0.79 7.21 8.36
CA ILE A 571 -0.32 7.00 9.29
C ILE A 571 -0.48 5.51 9.58
N VAL A 572 -0.56 4.66 8.54
CA VAL A 572 -0.71 3.20 8.73
C VAL A 572 0.46 2.63 9.53
N THR A 573 1.69 3.01 9.19
CA THR A 573 2.89 2.47 9.85
C THR A 573 2.94 2.86 11.33
N LEU A 574 2.75 4.13 11.66
CA LEU A 574 2.72 4.60 13.05
C LEU A 574 1.63 3.90 13.85
N TRP A 575 0.47 3.67 13.22
CA TRP A 575 -0.64 3.01 13.89
C TRP A 575 -0.35 1.55 14.20
N VAL A 576 0.17 0.78 13.25
CA VAL A 576 0.49 -0.64 13.45
C VAL A 576 1.62 -0.80 14.48
N ILE A 577 2.60 0.11 14.49
CA ILE A 577 3.63 0.17 15.54
C ILE A 577 2.96 0.43 16.90
N GLY A 578 2.02 1.37 16.98
CA GLY A 578 1.24 1.67 18.18
C GLY A 578 0.51 0.44 18.74
N ILE A 579 -0.21 -0.32 17.90
CA ILE A 579 -0.84 -1.59 18.30
C ILE A 579 0.19 -2.57 18.84
N SER A 580 1.31 -2.70 18.13
CA SER A 580 2.35 -3.68 18.48
C SER A 580 2.98 -3.35 19.83
N VAL A 581 3.16 -2.06 20.14
CA VAL A 581 3.65 -1.58 21.44
C VAL A 581 2.61 -1.78 22.54
N ASP A 582 1.33 -1.49 22.32
CA ASP A 582 0.26 -1.75 23.32
C ASP A 582 0.16 -3.25 23.64
N ASN A 583 0.29 -4.11 22.63
CA ASN A 583 0.32 -5.55 22.85
C ASN A 583 1.54 -5.99 23.69
N LEU A 584 2.70 -5.35 23.47
CA LEU A 584 3.92 -5.60 24.24
C LEU A 584 3.76 -5.19 25.71
N THR A 585 3.20 -4.01 25.98
CA THR A 585 2.98 -3.52 27.36
C THR A 585 1.97 -4.39 28.11
N ARG A 586 0.86 -4.78 27.47
CA ARG A 586 -0.13 -5.71 28.05
C ARG A 586 0.49 -7.07 28.40
N GLN A 587 1.32 -7.64 27.53
CA GLN A 587 2.02 -8.89 27.82
C GLN A 587 2.97 -8.74 29.03
N LYS A 588 3.70 -7.62 29.11
CA LYS A 588 4.60 -7.34 30.24
C LYS A 588 3.82 -7.20 31.56
N GLN A 589 2.69 -6.51 31.55
CA GLN A 589 1.81 -6.37 32.73
C GLN A 589 1.24 -7.71 33.19
N ALA A 590 0.75 -8.53 32.25
CA ALA A 590 0.25 -9.87 32.57
C ALA A 590 1.34 -10.77 33.20
N ARG A 591 2.59 -10.67 32.71
CA ARG A 591 3.75 -11.38 33.29
C ARG A 591 4.08 -10.91 34.70
N MET A 592 4.09 -9.59 34.93
CA MET A 592 4.35 -9.02 36.27
C MET A 592 3.27 -9.42 37.28
N ALA A 593 1.99 -9.43 36.85
CA ALA A 593 0.88 -9.87 37.69
C ALA A 593 1.01 -11.37 38.08
N ALA A 594 1.40 -12.23 37.13
CA ALA A 594 1.64 -13.65 37.40
C ALA A 594 2.86 -13.88 38.32
N ALA A 595 3.94 -13.11 38.14
CA ALA A 595 5.12 -13.18 39.00
C ALA A 595 4.80 -12.76 40.45
N ASN A 596 4.00 -11.72 40.63
CA ASN A 596 3.54 -11.26 41.95
C ASN A 596 2.55 -12.22 42.63
N GLN A 597 1.83 -13.04 41.86
CA GLN A 597 0.98 -14.12 42.41
C GLN A 597 1.81 -15.32 42.86
N ASN A 598 2.86 -15.68 42.11
CA ASN A 598 3.76 -16.77 42.48
C ASN A 598 4.72 -16.42 43.63
N SER A 599 5.00 -15.15 43.92
CA SER A 599 5.80 -14.74 45.08
C SER A 599 4.98 -14.62 46.38
N ARG A 600 3.65 -14.66 46.29
CA ARG A 600 2.72 -14.60 47.44
C ARG A 600 2.21 -15.97 47.89
N ASN A 601 2.42 -17.01 47.09
CA ASN A 601 2.21 -18.42 47.45
C ASN A 601 3.54 -19.05 47.83
#